data_AF-A0A075UZ35-F1
#
_entry.id   AF-A0A075UZ35-F1
#
_cell.length_a   1.000
_cell.length_b   1.000
_cell.length_c   1.000
_cell.angle_alpha   90.00
_cell.angle_beta   90.00
_cell.angle_gamma   90.00
#
_symmetry.space_group_name_H-M   'P 1'
#
loop_
_entity.id
_entity.type
_entity.pdbx_description
1 polymer ?
#
loop_
_entity_poly.entity_id
_entity_poly.type
_entity_poly.pdbx_seq_one_letter_code
_entity_poly.pdbx_strand_id
1 'polypeptide(L)'
;MSVTDLETQRGLAELVRQTTELALSPDAGWSETGPPGDRLRHAFVSYGDSVFTLLCNDKGRVLVFTAREWDAFLDGVRNGEFDTEAGLTEGSRA
;
A
#
# COMPACT_ATOMS: atom_id res chain seq x y z
N MET A 1 3.00 -5.84 29.98
CA MET A 1 3.49 -5.27 28.71
C MET A 1 5.00 -5.44 28.69
N SER A 2 5.56 -6.18 27.74
CA SER A 2 7.01 -6.41 27.67
C SER A 2 7.69 -5.25 26.93
N VAL A 3 9.00 -5.08 27.13
CA VAL A 3 9.80 -4.06 26.42
C VAL A 3 9.70 -4.25 24.90
N THR A 4 9.65 -5.50 24.43
CA THR A 4 9.48 -5.88 23.02
C THR A 4 8.14 -5.44 22.42
N ASP A 5 7.07 -5.45 23.22
CA ASP A 5 5.73 -5.00 22.79
C ASP A 5 5.71 -3.47 22.58
N LEU A 6 6.37 -2.71 23.48
CA LEU A 6 6.52 -1.26 23.37
C LEU A 6 7.42 -0.83 22.20
N GLU A 7 8.50 -1.57 21.92
CA GLU A 7 9.37 -1.32 20.77
C GLU A 7 8.65 -1.59 19.45
N THR A 8 7.88 -2.68 19.39
CA THR A 8 7.04 -3.01 18.23
C THR A 8 5.99 -1.93 17.98
N GLN A 9 5.29 -1.48 19.03
CA GLN A 9 4.28 -0.42 18.92
C GLN A 9 4.88 0.92 18.50
N ARG A 10 6.05 1.29 19.06
CA ARG A 10 6.77 2.50 18.66
C ARG A 10 7.18 2.45 17.19
N GLY A 11 7.66 1.29 16.75
CA GLY A 11 8.04 1.11 15.35
C GLY A 11 6.88 1.20 14.38
N LEU A 12 5.75 0.61 14.74
CA LEU A 12 4.52 0.74 13.97
C LEU A 12 4.04 2.20 13.90
N ALA A 13 4.06 2.93 15.01
CA ALA A 13 3.67 4.33 15.05
C ALA A 13 4.56 5.20 14.14
N GLU A 14 5.87 4.94 14.13
CA GLU A 14 6.81 5.65 13.27
C GLU A 14 6.59 5.34 11.77
N LEU A 15 6.37 4.07 11.43
CA LEU A 15 6.03 3.69 10.05
C LEU A 15 4.73 4.38 9.58
N VAL A 16 3.70 4.42 10.45
CA VAL A 16 2.44 5.11 10.15
C VAL A 16 2.67 6.61 9.94
N ARG A 17 3.49 7.25 10.77
CA ARG A 17 3.83 8.68 10.64
C ARG A 17 4.51 8.96 9.29
N GLN A 18 5.57 8.23 8.95
CA GLN A 18 6.31 8.40 7.70
C GLN A 18 5.43 8.14 6.47
N THR A 19 4.61 7.09 6.51
CA THR A 19 3.63 6.78 5.46
C THR A 19 2.63 7.93 5.28
N THR A 20 2.13 8.47 6.38
CA THR A 20 1.17 9.59 6.36
C THR A 20 1.80 10.86 5.78
N GLU A 21 3.03 11.17 6.18
CA GLU A 21 3.77 12.33 5.64
C GLU A 21 4.00 12.20 4.13
N LEU A 22 4.38 11.01 3.65
CA LEU A 22 4.57 10.76 2.22
C LEU A 22 3.24 10.82 1.45
N ALA A 23 2.16 10.31 2.03
CA ALA A 23 0.82 10.32 1.44
C ALA A 23 0.22 11.74 1.33
N LEU A 24 0.51 12.60 2.31
CA LEU A 24 0.02 13.98 2.35
C LEU A 24 0.91 14.96 1.60
N SER A 25 2.13 14.56 1.21
CA SER A 25 3.05 15.42 0.47
C SER A 25 2.88 15.25 -1.04
N PRO A 26 2.31 16.24 -1.76
CA PRO A 26 2.02 16.12 -3.19
C PRO A 26 3.28 16.03 -4.07
N ASP A 27 4.44 16.46 -3.57
CA ASP A 27 5.69 16.58 -4.34
C ASP A 27 6.74 15.50 -4.01
N ALA A 28 6.43 14.55 -3.12
CA ALA A 28 7.45 13.66 -2.56
C ALA A 28 7.47 12.29 -3.23
N GLY A 29 8.47 12.05 -4.10
CA GLY A 29 8.97 10.69 -4.42
C GLY A 29 8.01 9.70 -5.08
N TRP A 30 6.81 10.13 -5.47
CA TRP A 30 5.83 9.30 -6.14
C TRP A 30 6.16 9.11 -7.62
N SER A 31 6.12 7.86 -8.06
CA SER A 31 6.08 7.51 -9.49
C SER A 31 4.62 7.28 -9.89
N GLU A 32 4.17 7.98 -10.93
CA GLU A 32 2.76 7.91 -11.38
C GLU A 32 2.61 7.07 -12.65
N THR A 33 1.49 6.38 -12.79
CA THR A 33 1.13 5.59 -13.98
C THR A 33 -0.38 5.62 -14.18
N GLY A 34 -0.81 5.56 -15.44
CA GLY A 34 -2.23 5.52 -15.82
C GLY A 34 -2.82 6.88 -16.24
N PRO A 35 -4.01 6.87 -16.87
CA PRO A 35 -4.69 8.07 -17.31
C PRO A 35 -5.32 8.84 -16.13
N PRO A 36 -5.71 10.12 -16.32
CA PRO A 36 -6.53 10.83 -15.34
C PRO A 36 -7.81 10.06 -15.01
N GLY A 37 -8.16 9.96 -13.71
CA GLY A 37 -9.32 9.19 -13.22
C GLY A 37 -9.06 7.69 -13.00
N ASP A 38 -7.88 7.20 -13.36
CA ASP A 38 -7.39 5.85 -13.07
C ASP A 38 -5.88 5.87 -12.78
N ARG A 39 -5.43 6.94 -12.12
CA ARG A 39 -4.02 7.15 -11.85
C ARG A 39 -3.62 6.37 -10.60
N LEU A 40 -2.61 5.53 -10.76
CA LEU A 40 -1.91 4.89 -9.66
C LEU A 40 -0.58 5.60 -9.42
N ARG A 41 -0.24 5.77 -8.16
CA ARG A 41 1.04 6.31 -7.72
C ARG A 41 1.70 5.31 -6.79
N HIS A 42 3.00 5.08 -6.94
CA HIS A 42 3.74 4.26 -5.98
C HIS A 42 5.01 4.97 -5.48
N ALA A 43 5.41 4.65 -4.26
CA ALA A 43 6.61 5.21 -3.61
C ALA A 43 7.21 4.21 -2.62
N PHE A 44 8.37 4.53 -2.07
CA PHE A 44 9.07 3.70 -1.09
C PHE A 44 9.29 4.45 0.21
N VAL A 45 9.13 3.76 1.34
CA VAL A 45 9.52 4.26 2.68
C VAL A 45 10.45 3.26 3.34
N SER A 46 11.51 3.76 3.97
CA SER A 46 12.47 2.91 4.70
C SER A 46 12.24 3.05 6.20
N TYR A 47 12.14 1.93 6.90
CA TYR A 47 12.04 1.88 8.35
C TYR A 47 12.99 0.79 8.89
N GLY A 48 13.99 1.21 9.67
CA GLY A 48 15.10 0.33 10.03
C GLY A 48 15.81 -0.22 8.79
N ASP A 49 16.02 -1.53 8.74
CA ASP A 49 16.62 -2.23 7.59
C ASP A 49 15.57 -2.69 6.55
N SER A 50 14.31 -2.30 6.72
CA SER A 50 13.20 -2.72 5.86
C SER A 50 12.73 -1.59 4.93
N VAL A 51 12.37 -1.96 3.71
CA VAL A 51 11.74 -1.06 2.74
C VAL A 51 10.30 -1.52 2.50
N PHE A 52 9.38 -0.57 2.53
CA PHE A 52 7.96 -0.77 2.25
C PHE A 52 7.59 -0.05 0.97
N THR A 53 6.72 -0.68 0.19
CA THR A 53 6.13 -0.09 -1.02
C THR A 53 4.76 0.48 -0.68
N LEU A 54 4.52 1.73 -1.06
CA LEU A 54 3.21 2.35 -0.96
C LEU A 54 2.56 2.37 -2.35
N LEU A 55 1.26 2.08 -2.40
CA LEU A 55 0.43 2.25 -3.59
C LEU A 55 -0.73 3.18 -3.24
N CYS A 56 -0.90 4.26 -4.00
CA CYS A 56 -1.92 5.27 -3.80
C CYS A 56 -2.78 5.42 -5.06
N ASN A 57 -4.10 5.40 -4.90
CA ASN A 57 -5.01 5.71 -6.00
C ASN A 57 -5.34 7.20 -6.09
N ASP A 58 -6.05 7.57 -7.14
CA ASP A 58 -6.54 8.93 -7.39
C ASP A 58 -7.52 9.46 -6.32
N LYS A 59 -8.12 8.56 -5.53
CA LYS A 59 -8.98 8.87 -4.37
C LYS A 59 -8.22 9.03 -3.05
N GLY A 60 -6.88 8.95 -3.08
CA GLY A 60 -6.03 9.11 -1.90
C GLY A 60 -6.04 7.92 -0.94
N ARG A 61 -6.54 6.74 -1.36
CA ARG A 61 -6.38 5.51 -0.57
C ARG A 61 -4.97 4.99 -0.75
N VAL A 62 -4.31 4.71 0.38
CA VAL A 62 -2.93 4.20 0.41
C VAL A 62 -2.92 2.78 0.95
N LEU A 63 -2.29 1.88 0.20
CA LEU A 63 -1.92 0.54 0.64
C LEU A 63 -0.41 0.51 0.92
N VAL A 64 0.00 -0.21 1.94
CA VAL A 64 1.40 -0.37 2.35
C VAL A 64 1.74 -1.85 2.30
N PHE A 65 2.82 -2.19 1.60
CA PHE A 65 3.27 -3.54 1.39
C PHE A 65 4.69 -3.70 1.95
N THR A 66 4.96 -4.82 2.60
CA THR A 66 6.33 -5.33 2.73
C THR A 66 6.87 -5.72 1.34
N ALA A 67 8.19 -5.87 1.21
CA ALA A 67 8.81 -6.35 -0.03
C ALA A 67 8.19 -7.67 -0.53
N ARG A 68 7.96 -8.63 0.38
CA ARG A 68 7.36 -9.93 0.03
C ARG A 68 5.90 -9.80 -0.42
N GLU A 69 5.10 -8.98 0.25
CA GLU A 69 3.70 -8.76 -0.14
C GLU A 69 3.62 -8.03 -1.49
N TRP A 70 4.55 -7.12 -1.76
CA TRP A 70 4.64 -6.44 -3.05
C TRP A 70 4.94 -7.42 -4.19
N ASP A 71 5.91 -8.33 -4.00
CA ASP A 71 6.21 -9.36 -5.00
C ASP A 71 5.00 -10.27 -5.26
N ALA A 72 4.28 -10.67 -4.21
CA ALA A 72 3.07 -11.47 -4.33
C ALA A 72 1.93 -10.70 -5.04
N PHE A 73 1.73 -9.43 -4.69
CA PHE A 73 0.75 -8.57 -5.36
C PHE A 73 1.04 -8.45 -6.86
N LEU A 74 2.30 -8.21 -7.24
CA LEU A 74 2.71 -8.12 -8.64
C LEU A 74 2.52 -9.44 -9.38
N ASP A 75 2.76 -10.58 -8.73
CA ASP A 75 2.48 -11.90 -9.32
C ASP A 75 0.98 -12.08 -9.60
N GLY A 76 0.12 -11.78 -8.62
CA GLY A 76 -1.33 -11.82 -8.80
C GLY A 76 -1.84 -10.91 -9.92
N VAL A 77 -1.34 -9.68 -10.00
CA VAL A 77 -1.67 -8.73 -11.10
C VAL A 77 -1.25 -9.30 -12.45
N ARG A 78 -0.04 -9.85 -12.57
CA ARG A 78 0.45 -10.42 -13.84
C ARG A 78 -0.34 -11.66 -14.27
N ASN A 79 -0.88 -12.40 -13.29
CA ASN A 79 -1.68 -13.60 -13.52
C ASN A 79 -3.18 -13.29 -13.71
N GLY A 80 -3.57 -12.01 -13.73
CA GLY A 80 -4.96 -11.58 -13.95
C GLY A 80 -5.90 -11.90 -12.78
N GLU A 81 -5.37 -12.10 -11.57
CA GLU A 81 -6.15 -12.44 -10.37
C GLU A 81 -7.23 -11.39 -10.06
N PHE A 82 -6.98 -10.13 -10.45
CA PHE A 82 -7.84 -8.98 -10.18
C PHE A 82 -8.70 -8.55 -11.39
N ASP A 83 -8.68 -9.29 -12.49
CA ASP A 83 -9.38 -8.92 -13.74
C ASP A 83 -10.87 -9.28 -13.74
N THR A 84 -11.33 -10.03 -12.73
CA THR A 84 -12.73 -10.40 -12.58
C THR A 84 -13.32 -9.69 -11.36
N GLU A 85 -14.57 -9.21 -11.45
CA GLU A 85 -15.36 -8.70 -10.31
C GLU A 85 -15.71 -9.81 -9.29
N ALA A 86 -14.84 -10.79 -9.08
CA ALA A 86 -15.04 -11.94 -8.19
C ALA A 86 -15.03 -11.57 -6.69
N GLY A 87 -15.08 -10.27 -6.35
CA GLY A 87 -15.17 -9.76 -4.97
C GLY A 87 -16.48 -9.07 -4.60
N LEU A 88 -17.43 -8.89 -5.54
CA LEU A 88 -18.71 -8.18 -5.27
C LEU A 88 -19.97 -8.98 -5.63
N THR A 89 -19.84 -10.23 -6.07
CA THR A 89 -20.98 -11.10 -6.41
C THR A 89 -21.30 -12.11 -5.30
N GLU A 90 -21.61 -11.61 -4.09
CA GLU A 90 -22.51 -12.33 -3.18
C GLU A 90 -23.63 -11.39 -2.73
N GLY A 91 -24.76 -11.44 -3.43
CA GLY A 91 -25.91 -10.61 -3.07
C GLY A 91 -27.06 -10.54 -4.09
N SER A 92 -27.21 -11.49 -5.00
CA SER A 92 -28.50 -11.72 -5.67
C SER A 92 -28.93 -13.15 -5.37
N ARG A 93 -29.58 -13.32 -4.21
CA ARG A 93 -30.50 -14.44 -4.01
C ARG A 93 -31.89 -13.92 -4.31
N ALA A 94 -32.53 -14.65 -5.23
CA ALA A 94 -33.91 -14.56 -5.65
C ALA A 94 -34.92 -14.61 -4.50
#